data_AF-A0AAN0K2D2-F1
#
_entry.id   AF-A0AAN0K2D2-F1
#
_cell.length_a   1.000
_cell.length_b   1.000
_cell.length_c   1.000
_cell.angle_alpha   90.00
_cell.angle_beta   90.00
_cell.angle_gamma   90.00
#
_symmetry.space_group_name_H-M   'P 1'
#
loop_
_entity.id
_entity.type
_entity.pdbx_description
1 polymer ?
#
loop_
_entity_poly.entity_id
_entity_poly.type
_entity_poly.pdbx_seq_one_letter_code
_entity_poly.pdbx_strand_id
1 'polypeptide(L)'
;MAGSPCNPCYDNFILTTDSYKNTHYLQYPPGTTTVYSYFESRGGKHPQTVFFGLQYILKRYFLGKVVTLEKIEQAKAIFDVHVGPNIFNYEGWKYILEKYDGHLPLRIKAVPEGTVMPTKNGI
;
A
#
# COMPACT_ATOMS: atom_id res chain seq x y z
N MET A 1 25.92 -6.93 11.49
CA MET A 1 26.37 -6.39 10.19
C MET A 1 25.39 -5.32 9.79
N ALA A 2 25.82 -4.06 9.81
CA ALA A 2 24.97 -2.92 9.49
C ALA A 2 24.54 -3.01 8.01
N GLY A 3 23.23 -3.07 7.76
CA GLY A 3 22.68 -3.07 6.42
C GLY A 3 23.01 -1.76 5.70
N SER A 4 23.33 -1.83 4.41
CA SER A 4 23.53 -0.67 3.54
C SER A 4 22.41 0.36 3.72
N PRO A 5 22.69 1.68 3.62
CA PRO A 5 21.66 2.69 3.71
C PRO A 5 20.65 2.44 2.58
N CYS A 6 19.42 2.08 2.95
CA CYS A 6 18.36 2.00 1.96
C CYS A 6 18.17 3.41 1.38
N ASN A 7 18.05 3.50 0.06
CA ASN A 7 17.80 4.78 -0.62
C ASN A 7 16.59 5.46 0.07
N PRO A 8 16.67 6.73 0.51
CA PRO A 8 15.64 7.37 1.34
C PRO A 8 14.23 7.36 0.72
N CYS A 9 14.10 7.18 -0.59
CA CYS A 9 12.80 7.07 -1.26
C CYS A 9 12.11 5.71 -1.08
N TYR A 10 12.85 4.61 -0.83
CA TYR A 10 12.28 3.26 -0.73
C TYR A 10 11.80 2.88 0.68
N ASP A 11 12.07 3.68 1.70
CA ASP A 11 11.58 3.43 3.06
C ASP A 11 10.26 4.15 3.39
N ASN A 12 9.75 4.99 2.48
CA ASN A 12 8.51 5.72 2.69
C ASN A 12 7.33 4.99 2.03
N PHE A 13 6.53 4.31 2.86
CA PHE A 13 5.33 3.56 2.42
C PHE A 13 4.35 4.42 1.57
N ILE A 14 4.27 5.72 1.85
CA ILE A 14 3.36 6.64 1.14
C ILE A 14 3.79 6.81 -0.33
N LEU A 15 5.09 6.71 -0.61
CA LEU A 15 5.68 6.85 -1.93
C LEU A 15 5.82 5.52 -2.67
N THR A 16 5.58 4.38 -2.02
CA THR A 16 5.60 3.06 -2.65
C THR A 16 4.27 2.73 -3.31
N THR A 17 3.83 3.60 -4.23
CA THR A 17 2.57 3.49 -4.95
C THR A 17 2.69 4.11 -6.33
N ASP A 18 1.82 3.74 -7.27
CA ASP A 18 1.76 4.41 -8.56
C ASP A 18 1.29 5.87 -8.36
N SER A 19 1.92 6.83 -9.06
CA SER A 19 1.68 8.26 -8.85
C SER A 19 0.20 8.66 -8.92
N TYR A 20 -0.53 8.10 -9.89
CA TYR A 20 -1.96 8.37 -10.10
C TYR A 20 -2.84 7.96 -8.90
N LYS A 21 -2.41 7.00 -8.05
CA LYS A 21 -3.19 6.55 -6.89
C LYS A 21 -3.29 7.61 -5.79
N ASN A 22 -2.35 8.55 -5.73
CA ASN A 22 -2.39 9.65 -4.76
C ASN A 22 -3.56 10.62 -5.01
N THR A 23 -4.15 10.63 -6.21
CA THR A 23 -5.32 11.47 -6.53
C THR A 23 -6.65 10.71 -6.45
N HIS A 24 -6.62 9.38 -6.24
CA HIS A 24 -7.84 8.55 -6.23
C HIS A 24 -8.83 8.91 -5.13
N TYR A 25 -8.37 9.46 -4.00
CA TYR A 25 -9.26 9.86 -2.92
C TYR A 25 -10.29 10.92 -3.35
N LEU A 26 -10.00 11.71 -4.39
CA LEU A 26 -10.89 12.69 -5.00
C LEU A 26 -11.87 12.07 -6.01
N GLN A 27 -11.63 10.83 -6.43
CA GLN A 27 -12.33 10.18 -7.54
C GLN A 27 -13.38 9.15 -7.08
N TYR A 28 -13.34 8.75 -5.81
CA TYR A 28 -14.37 7.86 -5.26
C TYR A 28 -15.73 8.58 -5.19
N PRO A 29 -16.86 7.86 -5.39
CA PRO A 29 -18.18 8.44 -5.21
C PRO A 29 -18.35 9.08 -3.81
N PRO A 30 -18.99 10.25 -3.70
CA PRO A 30 -19.25 10.88 -2.41
C PRO A 30 -19.97 9.93 -1.43
N GLY A 31 -19.54 9.92 -0.17
CA GLY A 31 -20.09 9.03 0.86
C GLY A 31 -19.53 7.60 0.86
N THR A 32 -18.53 7.29 0.02
CA THR A 32 -17.84 6.00 0.06
C THR A 32 -17.14 5.80 1.42
N THR A 33 -17.55 4.77 2.17
CA THR A 33 -16.96 4.42 3.47
C THR A 33 -16.13 3.14 3.45
N THR A 34 -16.25 2.33 2.40
CA THR A 34 -15.53 1.05 2.27
C THR A 34 -15.15 0.81 0.82
N VAL A 35 -13.89 0.39 0.61
CA VAL A 35 -13.39 -0.14 -0.66
C VAL A 35 -12.90 -1.56 -0.40
N TYR A 36 -13.44 -2.53 -1.13
CA TYR A 36 -13.00 -3.93 -1.07
C TYR A 36 -12.33 -4.31 -2.39
N SER A 37 -11.22 -5.04 -2.32
CA SER A 37 -10.46 -5.49 -3.49
C SER A 37 -9.96 -6.91 -3.25
N TYR A 38 -9.79 -7.67 -4.34
CA TYR A 38 -9.23 -9.02 -4.31
C TYR A 38 -8.10 -9.15 -5.32
N PHE A 39 -7.22 -10.14 -5.11
CA PHE A 39 -6.10 -10.44 -6.00
C PHE A 39 -6.30 -11.84 -6.59
N GLU A 40 -6.01 -12.00 -7.89
CA GLU A 40 -6.09 -13.29 -8.56
C GLU A 40 -5.08 -13.38 -9.71
N SER A 41 -4.71 -14.62 -10.07
CA SER A 41 -4.15 -14.90 -11.39
C SER A 41 -5.28 -15.14 -12.38
N ARG A 42 -5.45 -14.27 -13.38
CA ARG A 42 -6.52 -14.38 -14.39
C ARG A 42 -6.31 -15.49 -15.43
N GLY A 43 -5.15 -16.15 -15.40
CA GLY A 43 -4.74 -17.17 -16.37
C GLY A 43 -3.32 -16.96 -16.89
N GLY A 44 -2.89 -17.81 -17.82
CA GLY A 44 -1.58 -17.73 -18.45
C GLY A 44 -1.15 -19.09 -19.02
N LYS A 45 0.16 -19.31 -19.13
CA LYS A 45 0.74 -20.58 -19.60
C LYS A 45 0.37 -21.77 -18.69
N HIS A 46 0.14 -21.52 -17.39
CA HIS A 46 -0.14 -22.54 -16.40
C HIS A 46 -1.58 -22.43 -15.88
N PRO A 47 -2.31 -23.55 -15.75
CA PRO A 47 -3.70 -23.54 -15.29
C PRO A 47 -3.83 -23.32 -13.77
N GLN A 48 -2.71 -23.41 -13.04
CA GLN A 48 -2.64 -23.29 -11.57
C GLN A 48 -1.43 -22.45 -11.15
N THR A 49 -1.52 -21.85 -9.97
CA THR A 49 -0.46 -21.06 -9.34
C THR A 49 -0.30 -21.44 -7.88
N VAL A 50 0.92 -21.38 -7.35
CA VAL A 50 1.18 -21.47 -5.91
C VAL A 50 1.08 -20.07 -5.31
N PHE A 51 0.26 -19.88 -4.28
CA PHE A 51 0.25 -18.61 -3.55
C PHE A 51 1.42 -18.55 -2.57
N PHE A 52 2.28 -17.54 -2.70
CA PHE A 52 3.42 -17.35 -1.82
C PHE A 52 3.92 -15.90 -1.85
N GLY A 53 4.47 -15.40 -0.73
CA GLY A 53 5.19 -14.11 -0.67
C GLY A 53 4.42 -12.95 -0.01
N LEU A 54 3.13 -13.11 0.30
CA LEU A 54 2.36 -12.09 1.02
C LEU A 54 2.96 -11.79 2.39
N GLN A 55 3.39 -12.80 3.15
CA GLN A 55 3.92 -12.64 4.50
C GLN A 55 5.19 -11.78 4.51
N TYR A 56 6.04 -11.89 3.49
CA TYR A 56 7.20 -11.01 3.32
C TYR A 56 6.75 -9.56 3.12
N ILE A 57 5.79 -9.32 2.21
CA ILE A 57 5.26 -7.98 1.92
C ILE A 57 4.67 -7.36 3.19
N LEU A 58 3.86 -8.12 3.93
CA LEU A 58 3.23 -7.67 5.17
C LEU A 58 4.28 -7.27 6.21
N LYS A 59 5.24 -8.15 6.51
CA LYS A 59 6.28 -7.89 7.50
C LYS A 59 7.21 -6.76 7.12
N ARG A 60 7.55 -6.63 5.83
CA ARG A 60 8.53 -5.66 5.36
C ARG A 60 7.95 -4.25 5.19
N TYR A 61 6.68 -4.14 4.78
CA TYR A 61 6.13 -2.85 4.34
C TYR A 61 4.85 -2.41 5.07
N PHE A 62 4.08 -3.32 5.67
CA PHE A 62 2.77 -2.98 6.27
C PHE A 62 2.76 -3.01 7.79
N LEU A 63 3.65 -3.80 8.41
CA LEU A 63 3.63 -4.05 9.85
C LEU A 63 4.31 -2.92 10.63
N GLY A 64 3.65 -2.49 11.70
CA GLY A 64 4.16 -1.47 12.62
C GLY A 64 3.77 -0.04 12.21
N LYS A 65 4.50 0.93 12.77
CA LYS A 65 4.31 2.37 12.51
C LYS A 65 4.99 2.77 11.21
N VAL A 66 4.29 2.52 10.10
CA VAL A 66 4.81 2.77 8.74
C VAL A 66 4.53 4.19 8.26
N VAL A 67 3.61 4.91 8.92
CA VAL A 67 3.32 6.34 8.70
C VAL A 67 3.89 7.16 9.84
N THR A 68 4.70 8.18 9.51
CA THR A 68 5.23 9.17 10.46
C THR A 68 5.08 10.57 9.89
N LEU A 69 5.11 11.60 10.74
CA LEU A 69 5.03 12.99 10.26
C LEU A 69 6.14 13.29 9.23
N GLU A 70 7.37 12.85 9.50
CA GLU A 70 8.50 12.99 8.56
C GLU A 70 8.21 12.38 7.19
N LYS A 71 7.63 11.17 7.16
CA LYS A 71 7.25 10.49 5.90
C LYS A 71 6.12 11.23 5.18
N ILE A 72 5.17 11.83 5.91
CA ILE A 72 4.09 12.63 5.34
C ILE A 72 4.64 13.90 4.70
N GLU A 73 5.50 14.66 5.40
CA GLU A 73 6.11 15.88 4.88
C GLU A 73 6.98 15.59 3.65
N GLN A 74 7.82 14.56 3.72
CA GLN A 74 8.63 14.13 2.60
C GLN A 74 7.77 13.75 1.38
N ALA A 75 6.69 12.98 1.60
CA ALA A 75 5.80 12.57 0.53
C ALA A 75 5.08 13.77 -0.10
N LYS A 76 4.62 14.72 0.73
CA LYS A 76 4.02 15.97 0.26
C LYS A 76 4.99 16.76 -0.63
N ALA A 77 6.22 16.98 -0.17
CA ALA A 77 7.22 17.74 -0.91
C ALA A 77 7.53 17.12 -2.28
N ILE A 78 7.68 15.79 -2.34
CA ILE A 78 7.91 15.07 -3.59
C ILE A 78 6.68 15.16 -4.51
N PHE A 79 5.48 14.99 -3.96
CA PHE A 79 4.26 14.97 -4.75
C PHE A 79 3.88 16.35 -5.30
N ASP A 80 4.11 17.42 -4.52
CA ASP A 80 3.89 18.81 -4.97
C ASP A 80 4.72 19.14 -6.22
N VAL A 81 5.95 18.63 -6.30
CA VAL A 81 6.84 18.80 -7.47
C VAL A 81 6.43 17.86 -8.61
N HIS A 82 6.04 16.63 -8.31
CA HIS A 82 5.77 15.60 -9.32
C HIS A 82 4.43 15.79 -10.05
N VAL A 83 3.36 16.11 -9.33
CA VAL A 83 1.98 16.17 -9.84
C VAL A 83 1.40 17.57 -9.76
N GLY A 84 1.77 18.33 -8.72
CA GLY A 84 1.32 19.70 -8.52
C GLY A 84 0.90 19.97 -7.08
N PRO A 85 0.91 21.25 -6.67
CA PRO A 85 0.63 21.63 -5.29
C PRO A 85 -0.82 21.33 -4.90
N ASN A 86 -1.03 21.03 -3.62
CA ASN A 86 -2.36 20.87 -2.99
C ASN A 86 -3.19 19.67 -3.49
N ILE A 87 -2.58 18.71 -4.18
CA ILE A 87 -3.25 17.48 -4.66
C ILE A 87 -3.01 16.30 -3.70
N PHE A 88 -1.91 16.32 -2.94
CA PHE A 88 -1.58 15.26 -2.00
C PHE A 88 -2.60 15.18 -0.86
N ASN A 89 -3.06 13.97 -0.52
CA ASN A 89 -4.01 13.73 0.58
C ASN A 89 -3.35 13.84 1.96
N TYR A 90 -2.86 15.02 2.30
CA TYR A 90 -2.12 15.29 3.53
C TYR A 90 -2.96 14.97 4.77
N GLU A 91 -4.20 15.45 4.82
CA GLU A 91 -5.12 15.25 5.95
C GLU A 91 -5.49 13.77 6.13
N GLY A 92 -5.68 13.02 5.03
CA GLY A 92 -5.95 11.59 5.11
C GLY A 92 -4.80 10.79 5.74
N TRP A 93 -3.55 11.14 5.42
CA TRP A 93 -2.39 10.51 6.03
C TRP A 93 -2.18 10.94 7.49
N LYS A 94 -2.39 12.21 7.81
CA LYS A 94 -2.38 12.68 9.21
C LYS A 94 -3.41 11.96 10.08
N TYR A 95 -4.62 11.77 9.57
CA TYR A 95 -5.65 11.02 10.28
C TYR A 95 -5.18 9.61 10.65
N ILE A 96 -4.45 8.92 9.76
CA ILE A 96 -3.89 7.60 10.06
C ILE A 96 -2.83 7.69 11.17
N LEU A 97 -1.95 8.70 11.11
CA LEU A 97 -0.95 8.94 12.15
C LEU A 97 -1.59 9.19 13.51
N GLU A 98 -2.57 10.08 13.59
CA GLU A 98 -3.17 10.53 14.84
C GLU A 98 -4.11 9.48 15.45
N LYS A 99 -4.93 8.82 14.64
CA LYS A 99 -5.96 7.88 15.13
C LYS A 99 -5.43 6.46 15.35
N TYR A 100 -4.46 6.02 14.54
CA TYR A 100 -3.97 4.64 14.54
C TYR A 100 -2.47 4.55 14.88
N ASP A 101 -1.89 5.62 15.44
CA ASP A 101 -0.44 5.73 15.72
C ASP A 101 0.42 5.35 14.50
N GLY A 102 -0.02 5.75 13.31
CA GLY A 102 0.67 5.48 12.05
C GLY A 102 0.65 4.02 11.58
N HIS A 103 -0.18 3.16 12.18
CA HIS A 103 -0.46 1.80 11.71
C HIS A 103 -1.58 1.83 10.67
N LEU A 104 -1.46 1.02 9.61
CA LEU A 104 -2.44 1.00 8.52
C LEU A 104 -3.77 0.36 8.98
N PRO A 105 -4.92 1.06 8.87
CA PRO A 105 -6.22 0.52 9.27
C PRO A 105 -6.80 -0.41 8.18
N LEU A 106 -6.10 -1.51 7.88
CA LEU A 106 -6.46 -2.46 6.82
C LEU A 106 -6.77 -3.85 7.40
N ARG A 107 -7.65 -4.59 6.72
CA ARG A 107 -7.90 -6.02 6.97
C ARG A 107 -7.59 -6.80 5.71
N ILE A 108 -6.62 -7.70 5.79
CA ILE A 108 -6.21 -8.57 4.69
C ILE A 108 -6.59 -10.01 5.04
N LYS A 109 -7.29 -10.68 4.13
CA LYS A 109 -7.62 -12.10 4.19
C LYS A 109 -6.92 -12.77 3.02
N ALA A 110 -6.32 -13.93 3.24
CA ALA A 110 -5.66 -14.68 2.20
C ALA A 110 -5.72 -16.18 2.51
N VAL A 111 -5.61 -17.01 1.47
CA VAL A 111 -5.37 -18.45 1.63
C VAL A 111 -3.98 -18.69 2.25
N PRO A 112 -3.72 -19.87 2.87
CA PRO A 112 -2.40 -20.19 3.38
C PRO A 112 -1.32 -20.14 2.29
N GLU A 113 -0.16 -19.58 2.58
CA GLU A 113 0.98 -19.67 1.66
C GLU A 113 1.40 -21.12 1.43
N GLY A 114 1.83 -21.43 0.19
CA GLY A 114 2.09 -22.78 -0.29
C GLY A 114 0.87 -23.47 -0.90
N THR A 115 -0.33 -22.89 -0.79
CA THR A 115 -1.54 -23.45 -1.41
C THR A 115 -1.44 -23.41 -2.94
N VAL A 116 -1.67 -24.55 -3.60
CA VAL A 116 -1.81 -24.65 -5.05
C VAL A 116 -3.26 -24.36 -5.43
N MET A 117 -3.49 -23.33 -6.26
CA MET A 117 -4.84 -22.92 -6.65
C MET A 117 -4.99 -22.85 -8.17
N PRO A 118 -6.17 -23.23 -8.72
CA PRO A 118 -6.50 -22.92 -10.10
C PRO A 118 -6.52 -21.40 -10.33
N THR A 119 -6.12 -20.97 -11.54
CA THR A 119 -6.31 -19.59 -11.97
C THR A 119 -7.80 -19.18 -11.93
N LYS A 120 -8.08 -17.88 -11.89
CA LYS A 120 -9.42 -17.27 -11.77
C LYS A 120 -10.10 -17.54 -10.43
N ASN A 121 -9.31 -17.55 -9.36
CA ASN A 121 -9.77 -17.62 -7.98
C ASN A 121 -9.09 -16.51 -7.16
N GLY A 122 -9.85 -15.90 -6.26
CA GLY A 122 -9.31 -14.94 -5.30
C GLY A 122 -8.35 -15.63 -4.33
N ILE A 123 -7.17 -15.04 -4.17
CA ILE A 123 -6.07 -15.55 -3.34
C ILE A 123 -6.04 -14.83 -1.99
#